data_AF-A0A9D8PJ65-F1
#
_entry.id   AF-A0A9D8PJ65-F1
#
_cell.length_a   1.000
_cell.length_b   1.000
_cell.length_c   1.000
_cell.angle_alpha   90.00
_cell.angle_beta   90.00
_cell.angle_gamma   90.00
#
_symmetry.space_group_name_H-M   'P 1'
#
loop_
_entity.id
_entity.type
_entity.pdbx_description
1 polymer ?
#
loop_
_entity_poly.entity_id
_entity_poly.type
_entity_poly.pdbx_seq_one_letter_code
_entity_poly.pdbx_strand_id
1 'polypeptide(L)'
;MASSGPLAERVTVTMPAELVAGIDRVERNRSRFIAEAVRHELQRRQRLELQRSLQSPHPDSFATAALGLTDWAEAMAEADSDLLDPNAGTPLTWRAEVGWVNPETDGVQP
;
A
#
# COMPACT_ATOMS: atom_id res chain seq x y z
N MET A 1 10.74 26.43 -22.03
CA MET A 1 9.32 26.29 -22.39
C MET A 1 8.98 24.82 -22.23
N ALA A 2 8.09 24.34 -21.36
CA ALA A 2 6.90 24.92 -20.73
C ALA A 2 6.88 24.68 -19.20
N SER A 3 6.31 25.61 -18.44
CA SER A 3 5.89 25.34 -17.06
C SER A 3 4.64 24.47 -17.08
N SER A 4 4.75 23.22 -16.64
CA SER A 4 3.57 22.45 -16.24
C SER A 4 3.17 22.89 -14.83
N GLY A 5 2.27 23.87 -14.74
CA GLY A 5 1.49 24.06 -13.51
C GLY A 5 0.62 22.83 -13.28
N PRO A 6 0.21 22.53 -12.03
CA PRO A 6 -0.64 21.38 -11.77
C PRO A 6 -1.95 21.54 -12.55
N LEU A 7 -2.20 20.66 -13.50
CA LEU A 7 -3.45 20.64 -14.26
C LEU A 7 -4.55 20.14 -13.32
N ALA A 8 -5.29 21.07 -12.71
CA ALA A 8 -6.49 20.73 -11.97
C ALA A 8 -7.57 20.27 -12.96
N GLU A 9 -8.01 19.01 -12.86
CA GLU A 9 -9.11 18.48 -13.65
C GLU A 9 -10.46 18.82 -12.99
N ARG A 10 -11.39 19.40 -13.75
CA ARG A 10 -12.72 19.75 -13.24
C ARG A 10 -13.65 18.57 -13.34
N VAL A 11 -14.09 18.07 -12.18
CA VAL A 11 -15.11 17.02 -12.06
C VAL A 11 -16.42 17.63 -11.60
N THR A 12 -17.54 17.26 -12.24
CA THR A 12 -18.89 17.63 -11.80
C THR A 12 -19.61 16.37 -11.34
N VAL A 13 -20.14 16.39 -10.12
CA VAL A 13 -20.87 15.26 -9.54
C VAL A 13 -22.23 15.70 -9.03
N THR A 14 -23.20 14.79 -9.05
CA THR A 14 -24.47 14.96 -8.36
C THR A 14 -24.35 14.35 -6.96
N MET A 15 -24.69 15.13 -5.93
CA MET A 15 -24.63 14.70 -4.55
C MET A 15 -25.97 14.96 -3.85
N PRO A 16 -26.31 14.17 -2.81
CA PRO A 16 -27.47 14.45 -1.97
C PRO A 16 -27.39 15.84 -1.33
N ALA A 17 -28.52 16.55 -1.30
CA ALA A 17 -28.57 17.94 -0.85
C ALA A 17 -28.16 18.08 0.63
N GLU A 18 -28.49 17.12 1.46
CA GLU A 18 -28.11 17.07 2.88
C GLU A 18 -26.59 16.95 3.07
N LEU A 19 -25.88 16.24 2.18
CA LEU A 19 -24.42 16.15 2.22
C LEU A 19 -23.78 17.47 1.83
N VAL A 20 -24.27 18.12 0.77
CA VAL A 20 -23.78 19.45 0.35
C VAL A 20 -23.99 20.46 1.46
N ALA A 21 -25.18 20.48 2.07
CA ALA A 21 -25.47 21.34 3.22
C ALA A 21 -24.59 21.01 4.43
N GLY A 22 -24.25 19.74 4.64
CA GLY A 22 -23.30 19.30 5.65
C GLY A 22 -21.89 19.86 5.43
N ILE A 23 -21.39 19.79 4.19
CA ILE A 23 -20.09 20.37 3.81
C ILE A 23 -20.10 21.88 4.06
N ASP A 24 -21.14 22.59 3.61
CA ASP A 24 -21.26 24.04 3.76
C ASP A 24 -21.22 24.53 5.20
N ARG A 25 -21.67 23.70 6.15
CA ARG A 25 -21.65 24.02 7.58
C ARG A 25 -20.25 23.97 8.17
N VAL A 26 -19.38 23.12 7.64
CA VAL A 26 -18.05 22.85 8.21
C VAL A 26 -16.91 23.51 7.45
N GLU A 27 -17.06 23.69 6.14
CA GLU A 27 -16.00 24.18 5.27
C GLU A 27 -16.56 25.10 4.18
N ARG A 28 -15.95 26.28 4.01
CA ARG A 28 -16.34 27.25 2.98
C ARG A 28 -15.86 26.81 1.60
N ASN A 29 -14.74 26.09 1.53
CA ASN A 29 -14.20 25.56 0.28
C ASN A 29 -14.57 24.08 0.09
N ARG A 30 -15.74 23.84 -0.53
CA ARG A 30 -16.23 22.47 -0.82
C ARG A 30 -15.22 21.62 -1.58
N SER A 31 -14.53 22.20 -2.58
CA SER A 31 -13.56 21.46 -3.39
C SER A 31 -12.40 20.96 -2.55
N ARG A 32 -11.91 21.77 -1.60
CA ARG A 32 -10.88 21.35 -0.65
C ARG A 32 -11.37 20.21 0.23
N PHE A 33 -12.55 20.36 0.82
CA PHE A 33 -13.14 19.32 1.67
C PHE A 33 -13.25 17.99 0.93
N ILE A 34 -13.80 18.01 -0.29
CA ILE A 34 -13.96 16.82 -1.12
C ILE A 34 -12.60 16.22 -1.47
N ALA A 35 -11.60 17.03 -1.85
CA ALA A 35 -10.28 16.55 -2.18
C ALA A 35 -9.59 15.85 -1.00
N GLU A 36 -9.69 16.42 0.21
CA GLU A 36 -9.16 15.80 1.43
C GLU A 36 -9.90 14.50 1.78
N ALA A 37 -11.24 14.50 1.71
CA ALA A 37 -12.05 13.31 1.96
C ALA A 37 -11.74 12.17 0.97
N VAL A 38 -11.62 12.48 -0.33
CA VAL A 38 -11.26 11.51 -1.37
C VAL A 38 -9.85 10.97 -1.14
N ARG A 39 -8.89 11.82 -0.77
CA ARG A 39 -7.52 11.37 -0.44
C ARG A 39 -7.52 10.37 0.70
N HIS A 40 -8.26 10.65 1.78
CA HIS A 40 -8.36 9.75 2.91
C HIS A 40 -9.04 8.42 2.53
N GLU A 41 -10.10 8.45 1.74
CA GLU A 41 -10.77 7.21 1.31
C GLU A 41 -9.89 6.39 0.36
N LEU A 42 -9.14 7.02 -0.56
CA LEU A 42 -8.17 6.31 -1.41
C LEU A 42 -7.08 5.62 -0.57
N GLN A 43 -6.50 6.32 0.40
CA GLN A 43 -5.53 5.73 1.32
C GLN A 43 -6.14 4.57 2.14
N ARG A 44 -7.39 4.72 2.60
CA ARG A 44 -8.11 3.67 3.31
C ARG A 44 -8.31 2.44 2.42
N ARG A 45 -8.74 2.61 1.17
CA ARG A 45 -8.93 1.52 0.22
C ARG A 45 -7.63 0.81 -0.12
N GLN A 46 -6.56 1.57 -0.39
CA GLN A 46 -5.23 1.01 -0.63
C GLN A 46 -4.76 0.15 0.56
N ARG A 47 -4.97 0.62 1.80
CA ARG A 47 -4.64 -0.17 2.99
C ARG A 47 -5.46 -1.45 3.08
N LEU A 48 -6.76 -1.38 2.81
CA LEU A 48 -7.64 -2.56 2.82
C LEU A 48 -7.26 -3.56 1.71
N GLU A 49 -6.88 -3.08 0.53
CA GLU A 49 -6.39 -3.92 -0.56
C GLU A 49 -5.08 -4.60 -0.20
N LEU A 50 -4.13 -3.86 0.39
CA LEU A 50 -2.90 -4.44 0.92
C LEU A 50 -3.21 -5.52 1.96
N GLN A 51 -4.12 -5.25 2.90
CA GLN A 51 -4.52 -6.25 3.91
C GLN A 51 -5.13 -7.50 3.27
N ARG A 52 -5.98 -7.35 2.25
CA ARG A 52 -6.52 -8.50 1.50
C ARG A 52 -5.43 -9.27 0.78
N SER A 53 -4.50 -8.57 0.14
CA SER A 53 -3.35 -9.18 -0.54
C SER A 53 -2.48 -9.96 0.45
N LEU A 54 -2.19 -9.40 1.62
CA LEU A 54 -1.47 -10.10 2.67
C LEU A 54 -2.24 -11.29 3.23
N GLN A 55 -3.57 -11.24 3.29
CA GLN A 55 -4.40 -12.38 3.74
C GLN A 55 -4.56 -13.48 2.68
N SER A 56 -4.22 -13.21 1.43
CA SER A 56 -4.27 -14.17 0.34
C SER A 56 -3.29 -13.76 -0.75
N PRO A 57 -1.99 -13.99 -0.56
CA PRO A 57 -0.96 -13.59 -1.51
C PRO A 57 -1.24 -14.15 -2.90
N HIS A 58 -0.96 -13.35 -3.93
CA HIS A 58 -1.18 -13.78 -5.31
C HIS A 58 -0.22 -14.93 -5.65
N PRO A 59 -0.68 -16.00 -6.33
CA PRO A 59 0.18 -17.14 -6.67
C PRO A 59 1.47 -16.76 -7.41
N ASP A 60 1.38 -15.80 -8.34
CA ASP A 60 2.54 -15.29 -9.08
C ASP A 60 3.61 -14.64 -8.17
N SER A 61 3.22 -14.16 -6.99
CA SER A 61 4.15 -13.56 -6.02
C SER A 61 5.03 -14.60 -5.32
N PHE A 62 4.68 -15.90 -5.36
CA PHE A 62 5.47 -16.94 -4.70
C PHE A 62 6.85 -17.12 -5.34
N ALA A 63 6.94 -17.02 -6.68
CA ALA A 63 8.22 -17.13 -7.38
C ALA A 63 9.19 -16.00 -6.98
N THR A 64 8.68 -14.77 -6.87
CA THR A 64 9.46 -13.61 -6.40
C THR A 64 9.82 -13.73 -4.93
N ALA A 65 8.89 -14.18 -4.09
CA ALA A 65 9.15 -14.39 -2.67
C ALA A 65 10.23 -15.46 -2.42
N ALA A 66 10.33 -16.49 -3.28
CA ALA A 66 11.32 -17.55 -3.18
C ALA A 66 12.76 -17.09 -3.48
N LEU A 67 12.96 -16.04 -4.29
CA LEU A 67 14.28 -15.43 -4.49
C LEU A 67 14.80 -14.77 -3.21
N GLY A 68 13.90 -14.32 -2.33
CA GLY A 68 14.29 -13.76 -1.04
C GLY A 68 15.02 -12.41 -1.15
N LEU A 69 15.42 -11.88 0.01
CA LEU A 69 16.02 -10.55 0.10
C LEU A 69 17.50 -10.53 -0.32
N THR A 70 18.23 -11.63 -0.11
CA THR A 70 19.66 -11.74 -0.45
C THR A 70 19.87 -11.70 -1.96
N ASP A 71 19.13 -12.50 -2.74
CA ASP A 71 19.25 -12.50 -4.20
C ASP A 71 18.85 -11.14 -4.80
N TRP A 72 17.89 -10.45 -4.18
CA TRP A 72 17.54 -9.08 -4.56
C TRP A 72 18.66 -8.09 -4.26
N ALA A 73 19.31 -8.20 -3.10
CA ALA A 73 20.40 -7.33 -2.69
C ALA A 73 21.66 -7.53 -3.58
N GLU A 74 21.93 -8.75 -4.04
CA GLU A 74 23.04 -9.04 -4.97
C GLU A 74 22.88 -8.32 -6.33
N ALA A 75 21.65 -7.99 -6.73
CA ALA A 75 21.38 -7.26 -7.96
C ALA A 75 21.51 -5.73 -7.81
N MET A 76 21.76 -5.22 -6.60
CA MET A 76 21.92 -3.78 -6.36
C MET A 76 23.30 -3.26 -6.77
N ALA A 77 23.36 -1.98 -7.11
CA ALA A 77 24.63 -1.30 -7.29
C ALA A 77 25.37 -1.18 -5.95
N GLU A 78 26.70 -1.30 -5.96
CA GLU A 78 27.54 -1.24 -4.74
C GLU A 78 27.25 0.01 -3.88
N ALA A 79 26.96 1.14 -4.53
CA ALA A 79 26.65 2.42 -3.88
C ALA A 79 25.35 2.41 -3.05
N ASP A 80 24.47 1.44 -3.29
CA ASP A 80 23.15 1.31 -2.63
C ASP A 80 23.10 0.11 -1.68
N SER A 81 24.22 -0.60 -1.49
CA SER A 81 24.31 -1.83 -0.67
C SER A 81 24.07 -1.60 0.83
N ASP A 82 24.15 -0.35 1.30
CA ASP A 82 23.95 0.03 2.70
C ASP A 82 22.53 0.56 3.01
N LEU A 83 21.64 0.63 2.00
CA LEU A 83 20.28 1.18 2.17
C LEU A 83 19.34 0.26 2.97
N LEU A 84 19.65 -1.02 3.06
CA LEU A 84 18.83 -2.03 3.73
C LEU A 84 19.74 -3.00 4.50
N ASP A 85 19.48 -3.16 5.80
CA ASP A 85 20.06 -4.26 6.58
C ASP A 85 19.20 -5.52 6.39
N PRO A 86 19.69 -6.56 5.67
CA PRO A 86 18.92 -7.76 5.41
C PRO A 86 18.60 -8.57 6.67
N ASN A 87 19.30 -8.32 7.78
CA ASN A 87 19.11 -9.01 9.05
C ASN A 87 18.21 -8.25 10.02
N ALA A 88 17.71 -7.07 9.67
CA ALA A 88 16.87 -6.25 10.55
C ALA A 88 15.45 -6.81 10.75
N GLY A 89 15.08 -7.89 10.07
CA GLY A 89 13.74 -8.47 10.10
C GLY A 89 13.73 -10.00 10.17
N THR A 90 12.55 -10.55 10.43
CA THR A 90 12.31 -11.99 10.43
C THR A 90 11.64 -12.40 9.12
N PRO A 91 12.21 -13.33 8.34
CA PRO A 91 11.56 -13.83 7.13
C PRO A 91 10.27 -14.56 7.50
N LEU A 92 9.20 -14.32 6.74
CA LEU A 92 7.92 -15.02 6.91
C LEU A 92 7.54 -15.72 5.61
N THR A 93 6.91 -16.89 5.73
CA THR A 93 6.39 -17.65 4.59
C THR A 93 4.88 -17.75 4.68
N TRP A 94 4.18 -17.56 3.56
CA TRP A 94 2.74 -17.79 3.50
C TRP A 94 2.43 -19.29 3.34
N ARG A 95 1.54 -19.81 4.19
CA ARG A 95 0.93 -21.16 4.08
C ARG A 95 -0.58 -21.02 4.01
N ALA A 96 -1.22 -21.67 3.02
CA ALA A 96 -2.67 -21.54 2.80
C ALA A 96 -3.54 -21.92 4.01
N GLU A 97 -3.07 -22.86 4.86
CA GLU A 97 -3.83 -23.37 6.01
C GLU A 97 -3.66 -22.53 7.29
N VAL A 98 -2.56 -21.79 7.42
CA VAL A 98 -2.15 -21.14 8.69
C VAL A 98 -1.95 -19.63 8.53
N GLY A 99 -1.63 -19.18 7.33
CA GLY A 99 -1.28 -17.79 7.01
C GLY A 99 0.24 -17.55 7.02
N TRP A 100 0.67 -16.35 7.41
CA TRP A 100 2.09 -16.02 7.53
C TRP A 100 2.72 -16.73 8.74
N VAL A 101 3.73 -17.54 8.51
CA VAL A 101 4.47 -18.27 9.55
C VAL A 101 5.94 -17.92 9.55
N ASN A 102 6.57 -17.97 10.72
CA ASN A 102 8.03 -17.92 10.82
C ASN A 102 8.59 -19.32 10.50
N PRO A 103 9.38 -19.48 9.42
CA PRO A 103 9.95 -20.77 9.05
C PRO A 103 10.88 -21.35 10.13
N GLU A 104 11.49 -20.52 10.99
CA GLU A 104 12.38 -20.99 12.06
C GLU A 104 11.60 -21.58 13.26
N THR A 105 10.36 -21.14 13.48
CA THR A 105 9.53 -21.61 14.61
C THR A 105 8.70 -22.84 14.25
N ASP A 106 8.29 -22.96 12.98
CA ASP A 106 7.49 -24.09 12.47
C ASP A 106 8.32 -25.31 12.03
N GLY A 107 9.66 -25.23 12.13
CA GLY A 107 10.60 -26.32 11.84
C GLY A 107 10.80 -27.33 12.99
N VAL A 108 10.12 -27.15 14.13
CA VAL A 108 10.15 -28.09 15.25
C VAL A 108 8.76 -28.70 15.46
N GLN A 109 8.50 -29.83 14.80
CA GLN A 109 7.55 -30.82 15.31
C GLN A 109 8.24 -32.19 15.36
N PRO A 110 8.13 -32.92 16.49
CA PRO A 110 8.80 -34.22 16.71
C PRO A 110 8.25 -35.36 15.85
#